data_AF-A0A6A6DHY9-F1
#
_entry.id   AF-A0A6A6DHY9-F1
#
_cell.length_a   1.000
_cell.length_b   1.000
_cell.length_c   1.000
_cell.angle_alpha   90.00
_cell.angle_beta   90.00
_cell.angle_gamma   90.00
#
_symmetry.space_group_name_H-M   'P 1'
#
loop_
_entity.id
_entity.type
_entity.pdbx_description
1 polymer ?
#
loop_
_entity_poly.entity_id
_entity_poly.type
_entity_poly.pdbx_seq_one_letter_code
_entity_poly.pdbx_strand_id
1 'polypeptide(L)'
;MMRLLKRLPGGDFELISFDDDPPPYAILSHTWTEGQEVTYHELVAGTSKDKTGYAKICFCGGRAAADGLQYFWVDTCCINKSTSDELSTAINSMFRWYQRASKCYVYLSDVSMSEEITNAEAFRITRWFTRGWTLQELLAPASVEFFSKEGKRLGSRISLEQEIHEITKIPIRVLRGQNLAEFSVKE
;
A
#
# COMPACT_ATOMS: atom_id res chain seq x y z
N MET A 1 -3.07 0.88 -19.18
CA MET A 1 -4.34 1.11 -18.44
C MET A 1 -4.18 0.73 -16.97
N MET A 2 -4.60 1.62 -16.08
CA MET A 2 -4.64 1.48 -14.61
C MET A 2 -6.05 1.86 -14.14
N ARG A 3 -6.56 1.22 -13.10
CA ARG A 3 -7.83 1.61 -12.47
C ARG A 3 -7.60 2.17 -11.08
N LEU A 4 -8.26 3.28 -10.78
CA LEU A 4 -8.20 3.93 -9.48
C LEU A 4 -9.59 3.99 -8.85
N LEU A 5 -9.63 3.95 -7.53
CA LEU A 5 -10.81 4.18 -6.73
C LEU A 5 -10.99 5.67 -6.49
N LYS A 6 -12.21 6.13 -6.60
CA LYS A 6 -12.66 7.46 -6.17
C LYS A 6 -13.68 7.28 -5.05
N ARG A 7 -13.50 7.99 -3.94
CA ARG A 7 -14.49 8.02 -2.85
C ARG A 7 -15.65 8.95 -3.22
N LEU A 8 -16.87 8.45 -3.11
CA LEU A 8 -18.09 9.22 -3.34
C LEU A 8 -18.57 9.90 -2.04
N PRO A 9 -19.39 10.97 -2.11
CA PRO A 9 -19.93 11.66 -0.93
C PRO A 9 -20.68 10.74 0.05
N GLY A 10 -21.29 9.66 -0.45
CA GLY A 10 -21.99 8.65 0.37
C GLY A 10 -21.08 7.63 1.06
N GLY A 11 -19.76 7.69 0.88
CA GLY A 11 -18.80 6.75 1.45
C GLY A 11 -18.58 5.47 0.62
N ASP A 12 -19.34 5.28 -0.46
CA ASP A 12 -19.09 4.24 -1.47
C ASP A 12 -17.90 4.61 -2.38
N PHE A 13 -17.48 3.66 -3.20
CA PHE A 13 -16.33 3.79 -4.10
C PHE A 13 -16.70 3.51 -5.55
N GLU A 14 -16.09 4.26 -6.46
CA GLU A 14 -16.21 4.08 -7.90
C GLU A 14 -14.84 3.75 -8.50
N LEU A 15 -14.78 2.79 -9.42
CA LEU A 15 -13.58 2.48 -10.19
C LEU A 15 -13.55 3.30 -11.48
N ILE A 16 -12.43 4.00 -11.70
CA ILE A 16 -12.22 4.82 -12.89
C ILE A 16 -10.94 4.34 -13.59
N SER A 17 -11.04 4.07 -14.89
CA SER A 17 -9.91 3.67 -15.73
C SER A 17 -9.15 4.88 -16.26
N PHE A 18 -7.83 4.77 -16.24
CA PHE A 18 -6.88 5.75 -16.78
C PHE A 18 -5.85 5.03 -17.65
N ASP A 19 -5.38 5.70 -18.69
CA ASP A 19 -4.30 5.19 -19.55
C ASP A 19 -2.92 5.58 -18.99
N ASP A 20 -1.98 6.02 -19.82
CA ASP A 20 -0.56 6.13 -19.45
C ASP A 20 -0.24 7.28 -18.47
N ASP A 21 -1.17 8.19 -18.21
CA ASP A 21 -0.98 9.32 -17.30
C ASP A 21 -2.14 9.50 -16.30
N PRO A 22 -2.20 8.65 -15.24
CA PRO A 22 -3.20 8.80 -14.20
C PRO A 22 -2.99 10.08 -13.38
N PRO A 23 -4.06 10.69 -12.84
CA PRO A 23 -3.97 11.83 -11.93
C PRO A 23 -3.24 11.43 -10.63
N PRO A 24 -2.81 12.38 -9.78
CA PRO A 24 -2.23 12.06 -8.48
C PRO A 24 -3.10 11.12 -7.64
N TYR A 25 -2.50 10.05 -7.12
CA TYR A 25 -3.20 9.02 -6.34
C TYR A 25 -2.39 8.54 -5.13
N ALA A 26 -3.09 8.02 -4.13
CA ALA A 26 -2.50 7.22 -3.07
C ALA A 26 -2.50 5.73 -3.44
N ILE A 27 -1.57 4.95 -2.91
CA ILE A 27 -1.51 3.50 -3.11
C ILE A 27 -1.52 2.78 -1.76
N LEU A 28 -2.30 1.70 -1.65
CA LEU A 28 -2.36 0.88 -0.45
C LEU A 28 -1.42 -0.31 -0.55
N SER A 29 -0.46 -0.37 0.36
CA SER A 29 0.33 -1.56 0.64
C SER A 29 -0.26 -2.23 1.88
N HIS A 30 -0.63 -3.51 1.77
CA HIS A 30 -1.28 -4.22 2.88
C HIS A 30 -1.08 -5.74 2.77
N THR A 31 -1.18 -6.43 3.89
CA THR A 31 -1.19 -7.90 3.93
C THR A 31 -2.58 -8.44 3.61
N TRP A 32 -2.66 -9.44 2.75
CA TRP A 32 -3.94 -10.07 2.42
C TRP A 32 -4.41 -10.99 3.53
N THR A 33 -5.72 -11.08 3.70
CA THR A 33 -6.40 -12.01 4.59
C THR A 33 -7.23 -12.97 3.74
N GLU A 34 -6.96 -14.27 3.87
CA GLU A 34 -7.58 -15.30 3.04
C GLU A 34 -9.11 -15.24 3.09
N GLY A 35 -9.75 -15.25 1.92
CA GLY A 35 -11.21 -15.15 1.78
C GLY A 35 -11.82 -13.78 2.15
N GLN A 36 -11.03 -12.85 2.66
CA GLN A 36 -11.51 -11.58 3.23
C GLN A 36 -11.16 -10.35 2.42
N GLU A 37 -10.36 -10.48 1.36
CA GLU A 37 -10.10 -9.38 0.44
C GLU A 37 -11.31 -9.11 -0.46
N VAL A 38 -11.51 -7.84 -0.80
CA VAL A 38 -12.52 -7.42 -1.76
C VAL A 38 -11.94 -7.52 -3.15
N THR A 39 -12.53 -8.36 -3.98
CA THR A 39 -12.13 -8.50 -5.38
C THR A 39 -12.74 -7.40 -6.25
N TYR A 40 -12.25 -7.26 -7.48
CA TYR A 40 -12.84 -6.36 -8.48
C TYR A 40 -14.34 -6.60 -8.66
N HIS A 41 -14.75 -7.86 -8.86
CA HIS A 41 -16.14 -8.22 -9.12
C HIS A 41 -17.06 -7.93 -7.93
N GLU A 42 -16.59 -8.17 -6.70
CA GLU A 42 -17.36 -7.90 -5.48
C GLU A 42 -17.50 -6.42 -5.17
N LEU A 43 -16.51 -5.61 -5.56
CA LEU A 43 -16.62 -4.17 -5.45
C LEU A 43 -17.66 -3.62 -6.44
N VAL A 44 -17.60 -4.05 -7.71
CA VAL A 44 -18.55 -3.64 -8.75
C VAL A 44 -19.98 -4.10 -8.43
N ALA A 45 -20.14 -5.31 -7.87
CA ALA A 45 -21.44 -5.83 -7.46
C ALA A 45 -21.98 -5.20 -6.15
N GLY A 46 -21.15 -4.46 -5.40
CA GLY A 46 -21.53 -3.88 -4.11
C GLY A 46 -21.72 -4.90 -2.99
N THR A 47 -21.21 -6.12 -3.13
CA THR A 47 -21.40 -7.26 -2.19
C THR A 47 -20.27 -7.40 -1.17
N SER A 48 -19.48 -6.34 -0.97
CA SER A 48 -18.18 -6.41 -0.28
C SER A 48 -18.14 -5.78 1.11
N LYS A 49 -19.22 -5.12 1.56
CA LYS A 49 -19.22 -4.29 2.78
C LYS A 49 -18.91 -5.05 4.08
N ASP A 50 -19.23 -6.34 4.13
CA ASP A 50 -19.02 -7.18 5.33
C ASP A 50 -17.61 -7.76 5.44
N LYS A 51 -16.76 -7.57 4.42
CA LYS A 51 -15.41 -8.13 4.40
C LYS A 51 -14.41 -7.25 5.14
N THR A 52 -13.45 -7.86 5.83
CA THR A 52 -12.38 -7.09 6.48
C THR A 52 -11.50 -6.33 5.49
N GLY A 53 -11.35 -6.80 4.24
CA GLY A 53 -10.70 -6.07 3.16
C GLY A 53 -11.39 -4.75 2.82
N TYR A 54 -12.71 -4.64 3.02
CA TYR A 54 -13.46 -3.40 2.80
C TYR A 54 -13.03 -2.30 3.78
N ALA A 55 -12.73 -2.68 5.03
CA ALA A 55 -12.19 -1.73 6.01
C ALA A 55 -10.84 -1.15 5.56
N LYS A 56 -10.00 -1.93 4.88
CA LYS A 56 -8.72 -1.46 4.31
C LYS A 56 -8.94 -0.44 3.18
N ILE A 57 -9.95 -0.68 2.33
CA ILE A 57 -10.37 0.25 1.27
C ILE A 57 -10.88 1.56 1.89
N CYS A 58 -11.77 1.48 2.89
CA CYS A 58 -12.27 2.63 3.63
C CYS A 58 -11.16 3.45 4.29
N PHE A 59 -10.21 2.77 4.94
CA PHE A 59 -9.03 3.41 5.51
C PHE A 59 -8.24 4.16 4.43
N CYS A 60 -7.91 3.51 3.31
CA CYS A 60 -7.11 4.11 2.25
C CYS A 60 -7.81 5.34 1.65
N GLY A 61 -9.10 5.22 1.29
CA GLY A 61 -9.87 6.33 0.74
C GLY A 61 -10.07 7.48 1.74
N GLY A 62 -10.22 7.17 3.03
CA GLY A 62 -10.30 8.17 4.10
C GLY A 62 -8.99 8.94 4.26
N ARG A 63 -7.85 8.23 4.29
CA ARG A 63 -6.52 8.82 4.41
C ARG A 63 -6.14 9.63 3.16
N ALA A 64 -6.40 9.09 1.97
CA ALA A 64 -6.20 9.78 0.70
C ALA A 64 -6.95 11.12 0.67
N ALA A 65 -8.24 11.13 1.03
CA ALA A 65 -9.03 12.35 1.09
C ALA A 65 -8.48 13.36 2.10
N ALA A 66 -8.05 12.90 3.29
CA ALA A 66 -7.45 13.75 4.31
C ALA A 66 -6.09 14.33 3.89
N ASP A 67 -5.40 13.71 2.93
CA ASP A 67 -4.16 14.20 2.31
C ASP A 67 -4.42 14.94 0.98
N GLY A 68 -5.67 15.25 0.65
CA GLY A 68 -6.05 16.01 -0.55
C GLY A 68 -6.01 15.20 -1.85
N LEU A 69 -5.94 13.88 -1.79
CA LEU A 69 -5.93 12.98 -2.95
C LEU A 69 -7.33 12.45 -3.22
N GLN A 70 -7.85 12.74 -4.42
CA GLN A 70 -9.16 12.26 -4.86
C GLN A 70 -9.16 10.77 -5.21
N TYR A 71 -8.02 10.25 -5.64
CA TYR A 71 -7.87 8.91 -6.17
C TYR A 71 -6.94 8.06 -5.31
N PHE A 72 -7.23 6.77 -5.25
CA PHE A 72 -6.36 5.81 -4.59
C PHE A 72 -6.41 4.45 -5.25
N TRP A 73 -5.44 3.60 -4.98
CA TRP A 73 -5.30 2.28 -5.60
C TRP A 73 -5.15 1.18 -4.55
N VAL A 74 -5.84 0.06 -4.78
CA VAL A 74 -5.78 -1.16 -3.97
C VAL A 74 -5.73 -2.36 -4.91
N ASP A 75 -4.67 -3.16 -4.83
CA ASP A 75 -4.39 -4.23 -5.81
C ASP A 75 -5.51 -5.27 -5.93
N THR A 76 -6.22 -5.54 -4.84
CA THR A 76 -7.23 -6.60 -4.74
C THR A 76 -8.49 -6.30 -5.54
N CYS A 77 -8.88 -5.02 -5.64
CA CYS A 77 -10.08 -4.60 -6.36
C CYS A 77 -9.81 -3.71 -7.59
N CYS A 78 -8.62 -3.10 -7.71
CA CYS A 78 -8.25 -2.31 -8.88
C CYS A 78 -7.71 -3.16 -10.04
N ILE A 79 -7.29 -4.40 -9.79
CA ILE A 79 -6.86 -5.35 -10.82
C ILE A 79 -7.94 -6.41 -10.99
N ASN A 80 -8.36 -6.67 -12.22
CA ASN A 80 -9.24 -7.80 -12.51
C ASN A 80 -8.36 -9.04 -12.68
N LYS A 81 -8.21 -9.78 -11.58
CA LYS A 81 -7.37 -10.97 -11.54
C LYS A 81 -7.98 -12.16 -12.30
N SER A 82 -9.21 -12.05 -12.82
CA SER A 82 -9.83 -13.11 -13.63
C SER A 82 -9.37 -13.13 -15.10
N THR A 83 -8.65 -12.10 -15.55
CA THR A 83 -8.11 -11.98 -16.90
C THR A 83 -6.59 -12.08 -16.87
N SER A 84 -6.02 -13.12 -17.51
CA SER A 84 -4.58 -13.40 -17.51
C SER A 84 -3.73 -12.25 -18.04
N ASP A 85 -4.23 -11.55 -19.06
CA ASP A 85 -3.51 -10.46 -19.71
C ASP A 85 -3.40 -9.25 -18.80
N GLU A 86 -4.47 -8.91 -18.09
CA GLU A 86 -4.45 -7.82 -17.13
C GLU A 86 -3.60 -8.15 -15.91
N LEU A 87 -3.67 -9.37 -15.39
CA LEU A 87 -2.83 -9.80 -14.29
C LEU A 87 -1.35 -9.70 -14.64
N SER A 88 -0.98 -10.18 -15.83
CA SER A 88 0.40 -10.11 -16.33
C SER A 88 0.86 -8.65 -16.53
N THR A 89 0.00 -7.81 -17.11
CA THR A 89 0.26 -6.37 -17.28
C THR A 89 0.45 -5.68 -15.94
N ALA A 90 -0.38 -6.00 -14.96
CA ALA A 90 -0.32 -5.45 -13.61
C ALA A 90 0.98 -5.83 -12.90
N ILE A 91 1.39 -7.10 -12.97
CA ILE A 91 2.67 -7.56 -12.41
C ILE A 91 3.84 -6.78 -13.01
N ASN A 92 3.85 -6.60 -14.33
CA ASN A 92 4.92 -5.85 -15.02
C ASN A 92 4.88 -4.33 -14.77
N SER A 93 3.74 -3.80 -14.29
CA SER A 93 3.54 -2.36 -14.09
C SER A 93 3.58 -1.93 -12.63
N MET A 94 3.52 -2.87 -11.68
CA MET A 94 3.29 -2.55 -10.27
C MET A 94 4.40 -1.69 -9.66
N PHE A 95 5.68 -1.97 -9.96
CA PHE A 95 6.78 -1.11 -9.52
C PHE A 95 6.56 0.35 -9.96
N ARG A 96 6.19 0.56 -11.24
CA ARG A 96 5.91 1.89 -11.79
C ARG A 96 4.70 2.53 -11.12
N TRP A 97 3.66 1.76 -10.78
CA TRP A 97 2.50 2.27 -10.06
C TRP A 97 2.83 2.68 -8.63
N TYR A 98 3.68 1.94 -7.91
CA TYR A 98 4.18 2.37 -6.62
C TYR A 98 5.08 3.61 -6.74
N GLN A 99 5.96 3.65 -7.75
CA GLN A 99 6.86 4.78 -7.99
C GLN A 99 6.12 6.09 -8.30
N ARG A 100 5.03 6.03 -9.07
CA ARG A 100 4.23 7.20 -9.46
C ARG A 100 3.20 7.62 -8.40
N ALA A 101 2.97 6.81 -7.37
CA ALA A 101 2.04 7.15 -6.31
C ALA A 101 2.53 8.38 -5.52
N SER A 102 1.64 9.34 -5.26
CA SER A 102 1.96 10.51 -4.44
C SER A 102 2.20 10.12 -2.97
N LYS A 103 1.48 9.09 -2.51
CA LYS A 103 1.57 8.54 -1.16
C LYS A 103 1.38 7.03 -1.19
N CYS A 104 2.23 6.29 -0.48
CA CYS A 104 2.03 4.88 -0.17
C CYS A 104 1.63 4.74 1.30
N TYR A 105 0.45 4.19 1.55
CA TYR A 105 -0.03 3.88 2.89
C TYR A 105 0.19 2.40 3.14
N VAL A 106 1.05 2.07 4.09
CA VAL A 106 1.27 0.70 4.56
C VAL A 106 0.31 0.44 5.72
N TYR A 107 -0.67 -0.41 5.50
CA TYR A 107 -1.67 -0.76 6.50
C TYR A 107 -1.33 -2.09 7.17
N LEU A 108 -0.93 -2.02 8.44
CA LEU A 108 -0.49 -3.17 9.23
C LEU A 108 -1.67 -3.75 10.02
N SER A 109 -2.38 -4.69 9.40
CA SER A 109 -3.58 -5.32 9.97
C SER A 109 -3.33 -6.15 11.24
N ASP A 110 -2.07 -6.52 11.50
CA ASP A 110 -1.59 -7.29 12.65
C ASP A 110 -0.88 -6.43 13.71
N VAL A 111 -0.84 -5.11 13.54
CA VAL A 111 -0.31 -4.16 14.51
C VAL A 111 -1.46 -3.36 15.10
N SER A 112 -1.71 -3.55 16.39
CA SER A 112 -2.67 -2.77 17.16
C SER A 112 -1.95 -1.91 18.18
N MET A 113 -2.44 -0.69 18.39
CA MET A 113 -1.92 0.20 19.43
C MET A 113 -2.55 -0.20 20.78
N SER A 114 -2.11 -1.31 21.38
CA SER A 114 -2.45 -1.66 22.76
C SER A 114 -1.45 -1.03 23.74
N GLU A 115 -1.85 -0.85 25.00
CA GLU A 115 -0.96 -0.31 26.04
C GLU A 115 0.12 -1.32 26.48
N GLU A 116 -0.01 -2.59 26.11
CA GLU A 116 0.82 -3.70 26.61
C GLU A 116 2.10 -3.95 25.80
N ILE A 117 2.14 -3.55 24.52
CA ILE A 117 3.29 -3.73 23.64
C ILE A 117 3.70 -2.36 23.09
N THR A 118 4.98 -2.03 23.14
CA THR A 118 5.42 -0.76 22.57
C THR A 118 5.23 -0.77 21.04
N ASN A 119 4.86 0.37 20.46
CA ASN A 119 4.63 0.47 19.01
C ASN A 119 5.83 -0.01 18.18
N ALA A 120 7.06 0.15 18.70
CA ALA A 120 8.28 -0.30 18.08
C ALA A 120 8.40 -1.83 18.01
N GLU A 121 7.98 -2.55 19.08
CA GLU A 121 7.98 -4.01 19.10
C GLU A 121 6.93 -4.58 18.16
N ALA A 122 5.70 -4.03 18.18
CA ALA A 122 4.63 -4.47 17.30
C ALA A 122 4.99 -4.22 15.81
N PHE A 123 5.65 -3.10 15.51
CA PHE A 123 6.16 -2.81 14.17
C PHE A 123 7.22 -3.81 13.71
N ARG A 124 8.08 -4.33 14.60
CA ARG A 124 9.14 -5.29 14.26
C ARG A 124 8.61 -6.67 13.88
N ILE A 125 7.47 -7.08 14.43
CA ILE A 125 6.92 -8.44 14.28
C ILE A 125 5.80 -8.53 13.23
N THR A 126 5.46 -7.43 12.54
CA THR A 126 4.43 -7.48 11.51
C THR A 126 4.80 -8.44 10.38
N ARG A 127 3.80 -9.17 9.90
CA ARG A 127 3.93 -10.04 8.71
C ARG A 127 4.17 -9.25 7.44
N TRP A 128 4.01 -7.92 7.46
CA TRP A 128 4.30 -7.10 6.28
C TRP A 128 5.75 -7.23 5.82
N PHE A 129 6.72 -7.37 6.73
CA PHE A 129 8.14 -7.50 6.35
C PHE A 129 8.54 -8.85 5.76
N THR A 130 7.69 -9.89 5.90
CA THR A 130 8.01 -11.25 5.44
C THR A 130 7.53 -11.54 4.02
N ARG A 131 6.97 -10.54 3.32
CA ARG A 131 6.39 -10.73 1.98
C ARG A 131 7.39 -10.39 0.86
N GLY A 132 7.26 -11.11 -0.25
CA GLY A 132 8.13 -10.91 -1.42
C GLY A 132 7.99 -9.54 -2.10
N TRP A 133 6.85 -8.86 -1.93
CA TRP A 133 6.60 -7.54 -2.55
C TRP A 133 7.03 -6.35 -1.70
N THR A 134 7.26 -6.55 -0.40
CA THR A 134 7.59 -5.52 0.58
C THR A 134 8.70 -4.58 0.10
N LEU A 135 9.72 -5.13 -0.55
CA LEU A 135 10.84 -4.33 -1.06
C LEU A 135 10.38 -3.28 -2.08
N GLN A 136 9.52 -3.65 -3.03
CA GLN A 136 9.03 -2.73 -4.05
C GLN A 136 8.07 -1.71 -3.46
N GLU A 137 7.18 -2.16 -2.57
CA GLU A 137 6.21 -1.30 -1.88
C GLU A 137 6.90 -0.29 -0.94
N LEU A 138 8.07 -0.66 -0.40
CA LEU A 138 8.90 0.17 0.47
C LEU A 138 9.78 1.14 -0.31
N LEU A 139 10.42 0.71 -1.40
CA LEU A 139 11.47 1.49 -2.06
C LEU A 139 10.98 2.28 -3.27
N ALA A 140 10.00 1.78 -4.01
CA ALA A 140 9.56 2.45 -5.23
C ALA A 140 8.87 3.81 -4.94
N PRO A 141 7.95 3.93 -3.96
CA PRO A 141 7.27 5.20 -3.71
C PRO A 141 8.20 6.28 -3.15
N ALA A 142 7.92 7.53 -3.49
CA ALA A 142 8.61 8.68 -2.91
C ALA A 142 8.29 8.87 -1.42
N SER A 143 7.04 8.61 -1.02
CA SER A 143 6.55 8.75 0.36
C SER A 143 5.86 7.46 0.80
N VAL A 144 6.30 6.90 1.93
CA VAL A 144 5.71 5.70 2.56
C VAL A 144 5.39 6.01 4.02
N GLU A 145 4.15 5.78 4.41
CA GLU A 145 3.63 6.02 5.76
C GLU A 145 2.96 4.77 6.32
N PHE A 146 3.27 4.42 7.55
CA PHE A 146 2.84 3.19 8.22
C PHE A 146 1.69 3.48 9.18
N PHE A 147 0.69 2.61 9.16
CA PHE A 147 -0.52 2.73 9.96
C PHE A 147 -0.88 1.42 10.65
N SER A 148 -1.39 1.53 11.87
CA SER A 148 -1.94 0.39 12.63
C SER A 148 -3.27 -0.09 12.04
N LYS A 149 -3.78 -1.20 12.55
CA LYS A 149 -5.12 -1.73 12.28
C LYS A 149 -6.24 -0.73 12.59
N GLU A 150 -6.03 0.20 13.52
CA GLU A 150 -6.99 1.26 13.85
C GLU A 150 -6.85 2.50 12.95
N GLY A 151 -5.94 2.47 11.97
CA GLY A 151 -5.64 3.60 11.10
C GLY A 151 -4.82 4.71 11.78
N LYS A 152 -4.19 4.43 12.93
CA LYS A 152 -3.29 5.37 13.61
C LYS A 152 -1.93 5.36 12.94
N ARG A 153 -1.37 6.55 12.70
CA ARG A 153 -0.05 6.70 12.07
C ARG A 153 1.05 6.26 13.04
N LEU A 154 1.87 5.30 12.61
CA LEU A 154 3.02 4.78 13.35
C LEU A 154 4.31 5.55 13.02
N GLY A 155 4.44 5.98 11.75
CA GLY A 155 5.61 6.71 11.27
C GLY A 155 5.71 6.70 9.75
N SER A 156 6.84 7.17 9.22
CA SER A 156 7.18 7.10 7.80
C SER A 156 8.42 6.24 7.58
N ARG A 157 8.71 5.90 6.32
CA ARG A 157 9.98 5.23 5.96
C ARG A 157 11.21 5.96 6.47
N ILE A 158 11.15 7.29 6.58
CA ILE A 158 12.25 8.11 7.09
C ILE A 158 12.27 8.13 8.62
N SER A 159 11.12 8.30 9.28
CA SER A 159 11.10 8.36 10.75
C SER A 159 11.36 7.01 11.41
N LEU A 160 11.14 5.91 10.68
CA LEU A 160 11.35 4.52 11.13
C LEU A 160 12.53 3.87 10.40
N GLU A 161 13.43 4.65 9.81
CA GLU A 161 14.50 4.13 8.95
C GLU A 161 15.45 3.19 9.69
N GLN A 162 15.66 3.41 10.99
CA GLN A 162 16.52 2.57 11.83
C GLN A 162 15.88 1.21 12.08
N GLU A 163 14.60 1.17 12.47
CA GLU A 163 13.84 -0.05 12.65
C GLU A 163 13.73 -0.83 11.35
N ILE A 164 13.42 -0.15 10.25
CA ILE A 164 13.34 -0.77 8.92
C ILE A 164 14.69 -1.34 8.51
N HIS A 165 15.79 -0.61 8.73
CA HIS A 165 17.14 -1.12 8.48
C HIS A 165 17.44 -2.36 9.32
N GLU A 166 17.11 -2.35 10.61
CA GLU A 166 17.36 -3.49 11.49
C GLU A 166 16.63 -4.76 11.05
N ILE A 167 15.38 -4.62 10.57
CA ILE A 167 14.54 -5.73 10.10
C ILE A 167 14.98 -6.22 8.72
N THR A 168 15.14 -5.30 7.76
CA THR A 168 15.31 -5.64 6.34
C THR A 168 16.76 -5.71 5.88
N LYS A 169 17.69 -5.16 6.69
CA LYS A 169 19.10 -4.92 6.35
C LYS A 169 19.33 -3.97 5.16
N ILE A 170 18.28 -3.31 4.67
CA ILE A 170 18.40 -2.29 3.63
C ILE A 170 19.18 -1.09 4.22
N PRO A 171 20.26 -0.61 3.57
CA PRO A 171 21.01 0.53 4.08
C PRO A 171 20.13 1.78 4.21
N ILE A 172 20.26 2.52 5.31
CA ILE A 172 19.47 3.74 5.60
C ILE A 172 19.51 4.74 4.44
N ARG A 173 20.68 4.90 3.79
CA ARG A 173 20.82 5.75 2.59
C ARG A 173 19.87 5.37 1.45
N VAL A 174 19.63 4.08 1.24
CA VAL A 174 18.68 3.58 0.23
C VAL A 174 17.25 3.92 0.65
N LEU A 175 16.91 3.78 1.93
CA LEU A 175 15.60 4.19 2.48
C LEU A 175 15.34 5.69 2.33
N ARG A 176 16.39 6.50 2.30
CA ARG A 176 16.34 7.95 2.03
C ARG A 176 16.29 8.30 0.54
N GLY A 177 16.31 7.31 -0.36
CA GLY A 177 16.18 7.51 -1.81
C GLY A 177 17.50 7.78 -2.55
N GLN A 178 18.66 7.52 -1.93
CA GLN A 178 19.94 7.59 -2.66
C GLN A 178 20.07 6.44 -3.67
N ASN A 179 20.69 6.73 -4.82
CA ASN A 179 20.75 5.83 -5.96
C ASN A 179 21.63 4.60 -5.67
N LEU A 180 21.09 3.41 -5.90
CA LEU A 180 21.79 2.12 -5.76
C LEU A 180 23.00 1.97 -6.72
N ALA A 181 23.08 2.76 -7.79
CA ALA A 181 24.18 2.74 -8.75
C ALA A 181 25.49 3.35 -8.21
N GLU A 182 25.45 4.10 -7.10
CA GLU A 182 26.68 4.59 -6.42
C GLU A 182 27.38 3.49 -5.60
N PHE A 183 26.83 2.27 -5.61
CA PHE A 183 27.33 1.13 -4.89
C PHE A 183 28.10 0.23 -5.86
N SER A 184 29.34 0.61 -6.17
CA SER A 184 30.32 -0.37 -6.65
C SER A 184 30.58 -1.34 -5.50
N VAL A 185 30.09 -2.58 -5.61
CA VAL A 185 30.46 -3.64 -4.68
C VAL A 185 31.95 -3.89 -4.92
N LYS A 186 32.81 -3.55 -3.94
CA LYS A 186 34.14 -4.16 -3.88
C LYS A 186 33.92 -5.60 -3.46
N GLU A 187 34.26 -6.52 -4.37
CA GLU A 187 34.46 -7.95 -4.08
C GLU A 187 35.44 -8.16 -2.93
#